data_AF-A0A4Q1TDF2-F1
#
_entry.id   AF-A0A4Q1TDF2-F1
#
_cell.length_a   1.000
_cell.length_b   1.000
_cell.length_c   1.000
_cell.angle_alpha   90.00
_cell.angle_beta   90.00
_cell.angle_gamma   90.00
#
_symmetry.space_group_name_H-M   'P 1'
#
loop_
_entity.id
_entity.type
_entity.pdbx_description
1 polymer ?
#
loop_
_entity_poly.entity_id
_entity_poly.type
_entity_poly.pdbx_seq_one_letter_code
_entity_poly.pdbx_strand_id
1 'polypeptide(L)'
;MSAYEKHVNGTVSELLAEAFFVSKGYIVSKPINDFNEYDLIIDCEDGLKRVQVKTVYWDNAKMRNVISCVTSHIRSNNQRYNKKYNAKSFDILCAVHKDTKTF
;
A
#
# COMPACT_ATOMS: atom_id res chain seq x y z
N MET A 1 -3.02 0.36 -18.21
CA MET A 1 -3.53 1.10 -17.03
C MET A 1 -2.80 2.43 -16.94
N SER A 2 -3.53 3.53 -17.09
CA SER A 2 -3.03 4.91 -17.03
C SER A 2 -2.44 5.22 -15.65
N ALA A 3 -1.56 6.23 -15.55
CA ALA A 3 -1.03 6.69 -14.27
C ALA A 3 -2.15 7.16 -13.31
N TYR A 4 -3.19 7.79 -13.87
CA TYR A 4 -4.37 8.21 -13.13
C TYR A 4 -5.12 7.02 -12.52
N GLU A 5 -5.39 5.99 -13.31
CA GLU A 5 -6.06 4.77 -12.84
C GLU A 5 -5.26 4.05 -11.74
N LYS A 6 -3.92 4.06 -11.83
CA LYS A 6 -3.06 3.51 -10.78
C LYS A 6 -3.17 4.29 -9.48
N HIS A 7 -3.24 5.62 -9.56
CA HIS A 7 -3.41 6.47 -8.38
C HIS A 7 -4.76 6.21 -7.71
N VAL A 8 -5.86 6.27 -8.48
CA VAL A 8 -7.21 5.91 -7.99
C VAL A 8 -7.19 4.51 -7.37
N ASN A 9 -6.46 3.59 -7.99
CA ASN A 9 -6.38 2.24 -7.49
C ASN A 9 -5.70 2.13 -6.12
N GLY A 10 -4.58 2.81 -5.95
CA GLY A 10 -3.87 2.92 -4.66
C GLY A 10 -4.75 3.54 -3.59
N THR A 11 -5.38 4.68 -3.88
CA THR A 11 -6.25 5.40 -2.93
C THR A 11 -7.38 4.52 -2.42
N VAL A 12 -8.08 3.79 -3.30
CA VAL A 12 -9.15 2.88 -2.87
C VAL A 12 -8.60 1.74 -2.00
N SER A 13 -7.42 1.21 -2.32
CA SER A 13 -6.79 0.17 -1.51
C SER A 13 -6.40 0.68 -0.12
N GLU A 14 -5.88 1.90 0.00
CA GLU A 14 -5.59 2.54 1.28
C GLU A 14 -6.85 2.69 2.13
N LEU A 15 -7.94 3.22 1.55
CA LEU A 15 -9.22 3.38 2.27
C LEU A 15 -9.81 2.05 2.76
N LEU A 16 -9.72 0.99 1.95
CA LEU A 16 -10.16 -0.35 2.37
C LEU A 16 -9.29 -0.90 3.50
N ALA A 17 -7.99 -0.66 3.47
CA ALA A 17 -7.09 -1.06 4.55
C ALA A 17 -7.38 -0.28 5.85
N GLU A 18 -7.56 1.05 5.76
CA GLU A 18 -7.96 1.91 6.87
C GLU A 18 -9.26 1.41 7.52
N ALA A 19 -10.31 1.20 6.71
CA ALA A 19 -11.59 0.69 7.18
C ALA A 19 -11.46 -0.69 7.85
N PHE A 20 -10.65 -1.57 7.27
CA PHE A 20 -10.37 -2.89 7.85
C PHE A 20 -9.74 -2.77 9.25
N PHE A 21 -8.67 -1.99 9.40
CA PHE A 21 -8.00 -1.85 10.71
C PHE A 21 -8.90 -1.18 11.75
N VAL A 22 -9.63 -0.13 11.37
CA VAL A 22 -10.61 0.52 12.27
C VAL A 22 -11.71 -0.46 12.68
N SER A 23 -12.22 -1.28 11.75
CA SER A 23 -13.25 -2.29 12.06
C SER A 23 -12.78 -3.37 13.04
N LYS A 24 -11.45 -3.55 13.16
CA LYS A 24 -10.82 -4.45 14.12
C LYS A 24 -10.47 -3.77 15.45
N GLY A 25 -10.81 -2.49 15.61
CA GLY A 25 -10.58 -1.73 16.83
C GLY A 25 -9.20 -1.06 16.92
N TYR A 26 -8.39 -1.10 15.85
CA TYR A 26 -7.11 -0.40 15.84
C TYR A 26 -7.31 1.10 15.62
N ILE A 27 -6.53 1.91 16.34
CA ILE A 27 -6.37 3.33 16.02
C ILE A 27 -5.46 3.43 14.79
N VAL A 28 -5.91 4.12 13.75
CA VAL A 28 -5.18 4.27 12.49
C VAL A 28 -4.79 5.73 12.31
N SER A 29 -3.52 5.97 12.00
CA SER A 29 -2.98 7.29 11.67
C SER A 29 -2.44 7.30 10.25
N LYS A 30 -2.79 8.33 9.48
CA LYS A 30 -2.24 8.57 8.14
C LYS A 30 -1.14 9.63 8.20
N PRO A 31 0.04 9.42 7.59
CA PRO A 31 1.06 10.44 7.48
C PRO A 31 0.53 11.69 6.76
N ILE A 32 1.03 12.86 7.15
CA ILE A 32 0.63 14.15 6.55
C ILE A 32 1.06 14.24 5.07
N ASN A 33 2.09 13.49 4.68
CA ASN A 33 2.66 13.53 3.34
C ASN A 33 3.05 12.13 2.83
N ASP A 34 3.20 12.03 1.52
CA ASP A 34 3.53 10.80 0.79
C ASP A 34 5.05 10.55 0.68
N PHE A 35 5.86 11.21 1.53
CA PHE A 35 7.32 11.00 1.52
C PHE A 35 7.74 9.76 2.31
N ASN A 36 6.80 9.11 2.99
CA ASN A 36 7.03 7.91 3.79
C ASN A 36 6.97 6.65 2.92
N GLU A 37 7.72 5.61 3.31
CA GLU A 37 7.71 4.29 2.66
C GLU A 37 6.61 3.37 3.21
N TYR A 38 5.63 3.94 3.90
CA TYR A 38 4.46 3.31 4.50
C TYR A 38 3.27 4.26 4.34
N ASP A 39 2.07 3.72 4.25
CA ASP A 39 0.85 4.48 4.00
C ASP A 39 0.09 4.78 5.30
N LEU A 40 0.20 3.90 6.32
CA LEU A 40 -0.51 4.01 7.60
C LEU A 40 0.40 3.67 8.78
N ILE A 41 0.02 4.15 9.96
CA ILE A 41 0.49 3.64 11.25
C ILE A 41 -0.73 3.10 12.00
N ILE A 42 -0.61 1.91 12.56
CA ILE A 42 -1.63 1.34 13.45
C ILE A 42 -1.09 1.24 14.87
N ASP A 43 -1.94 1.52 15.84
CA ASP A 43 -1.64 1.39 17.26
C ASP A 43 -2.00 -0.02 17.74
N CYS A 44 -0.98 -0.84 18.01
CA CYS A 44 -1.12 -2.19 18.53
C CYS A 44 -0.72 -2.22 20.02
N GLU A 45 -1.14 -3.27 20.74
CA GLU A 45 -0.76 -3.46 22.15
C GLU A 45 0.76 -3.48 22.37
N ASP A 46 1.53 -3.99 21.39
CA ASP A 46 2.99 -4.05 21.42
C ASP A 46 3.67 -2.84 20.75
N GLY A 47 2.92 -1.76 20.54
CA GLY A 47 3.38 -0.48 20.02
C GLY A 47 2.97 -0.18 18.58
N LEU A 48 3.47 0.95 18.07
CA LEU A 48 3.12 1.46 16.74
C LEU A 48 3.72 0.59 15.63
N LYS A 49 2.90 0.20 14.65
CA LYS A 49 3.33 -0.54 13.46
C LYS A 49 3.10 0.27 12.19
N ARG A 50 4.13 0.40 11.36
CA ARG A 50 4.06 1.02 10.03
C ARG A 50 3.52 0.02 9.02
N VAL A 51 2.47 0.40 8.31
CA VAL A 51 1.80 -0.46 7.33
C VAL A 51 1.98 0.14 5.94
N GLN A 52 2.54 -0.65 5.03
CA GLN A 52 2.49 -0.36 3.59
C GLN A 52 1.32 -1.13 2.98
N VAL A 53 0.45 -0.41 2.28
CA VAL A 53 -0.67 -0.95 1.51
C VAL A 53 -0.25 -1.16 0.07
N LYS A 54 -0.62 -2.30 -0.52
CA LYS A 54 -0.45 -2.59 -1.95
C LYS A 54 -1.68 -3.25 -2.51
N THR A 55 -2.15 -2.73 -3.65
CA THR A 55 -3.16 -3.40 -4.45
C THR A 55 -2.60 -4.69 -5.05
N VAL A 56 -3.36 -5.78 -4.92
CA VAL A 56 -3.07 -7.07 -5.55
C VAL A 56 -3.46 -7.03 -7.02
N TYR A 57 -2.65 -7.63 -7.88
CA TYR A 57 -2.92 -7.81 -9.30
C TYR A 57 -2.91 -9.31 -9.63
N TRP A 58 -3.77 -9.72 -10.57
CA TRP A 58 -3.74 -11.07 -11.11
C TRP A 58 -2.74 -11.15 -12.28
N ASP A 59 -1.75 -12.04 -12.15
CA ASP A 59 -0.80 -12.37 -13.23
C ASP A 59 -1.37 -13.55 -14.05
N ASN A 60 -1.91 -13.25 -15.23
CA ASN A 60 -2.48 -14.26 -16.13
C ASN A 60 -1.44 -15.27 -16.65
N ALA A 61 -0.17 -14.88 -16.77
CA ALA A 61 0.87 -15.78 -17.28
C ALA A 61 1.27 -16.82 -16.22
N LYS A 62 1.25 -16.43 -14.95
CA LYS A 62 1.64 -17.28 -13.82
C LYS A 62 0.46 -17.79 -13.00
N MET A 63 -0.76 -17.44 -13.40
CA MET A 63 -2.03 -17.80 -12.75
C MET A 63 -2.00 -17.59 -11.23
N ARG A 64 -1.55 -16.41 -10.80
CA ARG A 64 -1.39 -16.10 -9.38
C ARG A 64 -1.57 -14.61 -9.06
N ASN A 65 -1.90 -14.33 -7.81
CA ASN A 65 -1.89 -12.98 -7.26
C ASN A 65 -0.46 -12.47 -7.03
N VAL A 66 -0.20 -11.22 -7.42
CA VAL A 66 1.10 -10.56 -7.28
C VAL A 66 0.94 -9.14 -6.72
N ILE A 67 1.96 -8.72 -5.99
CA ILE A 67 2.13 -7.35 -5.49
C ILE A 67 3.53 -6.86 -5.83
N SER A 68 3.70 -5.54 -5.87
CA SER A 68 5.00 -4.92 -6.11
C SER A 68 5.61 -4.40 -4.81
N CYS A 69 6.77 -4.94 -4.43
CA CYS A 69 7.51 -4.55 -3.23
C CYS A 69 8.62 -3.53 -3.55
N VAL A 70 8.27 -2.46 -4.28
CA VAL A 70 9.18 -1.34 -4.57
C VAL A 70 8.45 -0.01 -4.43
N THR A 71 9.18 1.05 -4.09
CA THR A 71 8.75 2.42 -4.38
C THR A 71 9.26 2.84 -5.75
N SER A 72 8.46 3.58 -6.50
CA SER A 72 8.84 4.17 -7.79
C SER A 72 8.76 5.68 -7.69
N HIS A 73 9.88 6.36 -7.95
CA HIS A 73 9.90 7.83 -8.02
C HIS A 73 10.51 8.28 -9.35
N ILE A 74 9.96 9.35 -9.92
CA ILE A 74 10.52 10.02 -11.08
C ILE A 74 11.56 11.02 -10.55
N ARG A 75 12.81 10.89 -10.99
CA ARG A 75 13.86 11.87 -10.66
C ARG A 75 13.83 13.04 -11.63
N SER A 76 14.49 14.14 -11.29
CA SER A 76 14.61 15.37 -12.11
C SER A 76 15.00 15.11 -13.58
N ASN A 77 15.78 14.06 -13.86
CA ASN A 77 16.14 13.67 -15.23
C ASN A 77 15.08 12.82 -15.98
N ASN A 78 13.82 12.84 -15.51
CA ASN A 78 12.71 12.02 -16.00
C ASN A 78 12.94 10.49 -15.99
N GLN A 79 14.01 10.03 -15.33
CA GLN A 79 14.32 8.63 -15.18
C GLN A 79 13.54 8.04 -14.01
N ARG A 80 12.87 6.91 -14.26
CA ARG A 80 12.15 6.16 -13.24
C ARG A 80 13.15 5.37 -12.39
N TYR A 81 13.22 5.70 -11.11
CA TYR A 81 14.01 4.95 -10.15
C TYR A 81 13.11 4.07 -9.29
N ASN A 82 13.44 2.78 -9.23
CA ASN A 82 12.77 1.82 -8.37
C ASN A 82 13.66 1.49 -7.17
N LYS A 83 13.20 1.80 -5.97
CA LYS A 83 13.86 1.40 -4.72
C LYS A 83 13.15 0.18 -4.16
N LYS A 84 13.89 -0.89 -3.86
CA LYS A 84 13.35 -2.03 -3.11
C LYS A 84 13.17 -1.65 -1.65
N TYR A 85 12.04 -2.06 -1.08
CA TYR A 85 11.84 -1.95 0.36
C TYR A 85 12.87 -2.81 1.12
N ASN A 86 13.16 -2.41 2.35
CA ASN A 86 13.98 -3.18 3.27
C ASN A 86 13.29 -3.28 4.63
N ALA A 87 13.91 -3.98 5.58
CA ALA A 87 13.34 -4.21 6.91
C ALA A 87 13.07 -2.91 7.72
N LYS A 88 13.60 -1.76 7.29
CA LYS A 88 13.34 -0.46 7.91
C LYS A 88 12.23 0.34 7.22
N SER A 89 11.72 -0.10 6.07
CA SER A 89 10.71 0.65 5.31
C SER A 89 9.34 0.64 6.01
N PHE A 90 8.88 -0.53 6.43
CA PHE A 90 7.62 -0.74 7.13
C PHE A 90 7.66 -2.05 7.92
N ASP A 91 6.70 -2.24 8.81
CA ASP A 91 6.60 -3.42 9.67
C ASP A 91 5.59 -4.44 9.12
N ILE A 92 4.52 -3.97 8.46
CA ILE A 92 3.44 -4.79 7.92
C ILE A 92 3.19 -4.45 6.45
N LEU A 93 2.97 -5.48 5.63
CA LEU A 93 2.50 -5.34 4.25
C LEU A 93 1.03 -5.77 4.17
N CYS A 94 0.15 -4.80 3.92
CA CYS A 94 -1.27 -5.05 3.69
C CYS A 94 -1.53 -5.19 2.18
N ALA A 95 -1.74 -6.44 1.73
CA ALA A 95 -2.08 -6.74 0.35
C ALA A 95 -3.61 -6.72 0.18
N VAL A 96 -4.13 -5.74 -0.56
CA VAL A 96 -5.57 -5.53 -0.73
C VAL A 96 -6.02 -6.14 -2.06
N HIS A 97 -6.85 -7.17 -1.99
CA HIS A 97 -7.59 -7.68 -3.14
C HIS A 97 -8.81 -6.80 -3.36
N LYS A 98 -8.94 -6.23 -4.56
CA LYS A 98 -10.16 -5.53 -4.94
C LYS A 98 -11.15 -6.56 -5.46
N ASP A 99 -11.91 -7.17 -4.57
CA ASP A 99 -13.14 -7.82 -5.00
C ASP A 99 -14.15 -6.73 -5.34
N THR A 100 -14.47 -6.60 -6.61
CA THR A 100 -15.43 -5.64 -7.18
C THR A 100 -16.88 -5.90 -6.76
N LYS A 101 -17.13 -6.73 -5.74
CA LYS A 101 -18.45 -7.29 -5.42
C LYS A 101 -18.91 -7.11 -3.98
N THR A 102 -18.15 -6.43 -3.12
CA THR A 102 -18.55 -6.30 -1.71
C THR A 102 -18.37 -4.86 -1.25
N PHE A 103 -19.49 -4.14 -1.22
CA PHE A 103 -19.71 -3.00 -0.33
C PHE A 103 -20.67 -3.46 0.75
#